data_AF-J2UYZ9-F1
#
_entry.id   AF-J2UYZ9-F1
#
_cell.length_a   1.000
_cell.length_b   1.000
_cell.length_c   1.000
_cell.angle_alpha   90.00
_cell.angle_beta   90.00
_cell.angle_gamma   90.00
#
_symmetry.space_group_name_H-M   'P 1'
#
loop_
_entity.id
_entity.type
_entity.pdbx_description
1 polymer ?
#
loop_
_entity_poly.entity_id
_entity_poly.type
_entity_poly.pdbx_seq_one_letter_code
_entity_poly.pdbx_strand_id
1 'polypeptide(L)' 'MSHIEEREGRSYAAEMLASVIYLPRCMFDERGPVETMVCNLEAAALAHPADYAKGMMKVISEVRHAV' A
#
# COMPACT_ATOMS: atom_id res chain seq x y z
N MET A 1 -16.75 -13.54 7.29
CA MET A 1 -15.50 -12.85 6.91
C MET A 1 -15.41 -12.91 5.40
N SER A 2 -15.35 -11.75 4.75
CA SER A 2 -15.61 -11.63 3.31
C SER A 2 -14.28 -11.65 2.56
N HIS A 3 -14.02 -12.70 1.79
CA HIS A 3 -12.88 -12.75 0.85
C HIS A 3 -12.88 -11.58 -0.15
N ILE A 4 -14.00 -10.86 -0.27
CA ILE A 4 -14.13 -9.68 -1.13
C ILE A 4 -13.37 -8.50 -0.53
N GLU A 5 -13.54 -8.20 0.76
CA GLU A 5 -12.89 -7.05 1.40
C GLU A 5 -11.36 -7.20 1.38
N GLU A 6 -10.86 -8.40 1.65
CA GLU A 6 -9.41 -8.69 1.56
C GLU A 6 -8.87 -8.50 0.14
N ARG A 7 -9.64 -8.92 -0.88
CA ARG A 7 -9.26 -8.73 -2.28
C ARG A 7 -9.28 -7.24 -2.67
N GLU A 8 -10.28 -6.50 -2.24
CA GLU A 8 -10.41 -5.07 -2.52
C GLU A 8 -9.26 -4.28 -1.88
N GLY A 9 -8.92 -4.57 -0.62
CA GLY A 9 -7.78 -3.96 0.05
C GLY A 9 -6.45 -4.25 -0.63
N ARG A 10 -6.28 -5.47 -1.15
CA ARG A 10 -5.10 -5.85 -1.95
C ARG A 10 -5.04 -5.08 -3.28
N SER A 11 -6.14 -5.01 -4.02
CA SER A 11 -6.21 -4.27 -5.29
C SER A 11 -5.90 -2.79 -5.09
N TYR A 12 -6.52 -2.17 -4.10
CA TYR A 12 -6.28 -0.75 -3.77
C TYR A 12 -4.80 -0.47 -3.46
N ALA A 13 -4.18 -1.27 -2.57
CA ALA A 13 -2.77 -1.08 -2.22
C ALA A 13 -1.85 -1.22 -3.45
N ALA A 14 -2.10 -2.22 -4.31
CA ALA A 14 -1.32 -2.44 -5.53
C ALA A 14 -1.47 -1.28 -6.54
N GLU A 15 -2.69 -0.78 -6.75
CA GLU A 15 -2.95 0.35 -7.64
C GLU A 15 -2.26 1.63 -7.13
N MET A 16 -2.31 1.89 -5.83
CA MET A 16 -1.64 3.04 -5.22
C MET A 16 -0.11 2.96 -5.38
N LEU A 17 0.49 1.79 -5.17
CA LEU A 17 1.92 1.58 -5.39
C LEU A 17 2.31 1.72 -6.88
N ALA A 18 1.49 1.20 -7.79
CA ALA A 18 1.73 1.35 -9.22
C ALA A 18 1.67 2.83 -9.65
N SER A 19 0.80 3.62 -9.03
CA SER A 19 0.62 5.04 -9.37
C SER A 19 1.86 5.90 -9.11
N VAL A 20 2.73 5.50 -8.17
CA VAL A 20 3.92 6.29 -7.80
C VAL A 20 5.19 5.93 -8.57
N ILE A 21 5.19 4.86 -9.38
CA ILE A 21 6.39 4.38 -10.11
C ILE A 21 6.94 5.44 -11.08
N TYR A 22 6.06 6.23 -11.70
CA TYR A 22 6.44 7.23 -12.69
C TYR A 22 6.54 8.65 -12.12
N LEU A 23 6.37 8.81 -10.81
CA LEU A 23 6.40 10.12 -10.18
C LEU A 23 7.85 10.54 -9.86
N PRO A 24 8.22 11.81 -10.15
CA PRO A 24 9.56 12.31 -9.84
C PRO A 24 9.88 12.21 -8.35
N ARG A 25 11.10 11.76 -8.01
CA ARG A 25 11.56 11.64 -6.61
C ARG A 25 11.48 12.95 -5.83
N CYS A 26 11.59 14.10 -6.50
CA CYS A 26 11.46 15.42 -5.86
C CYS A 26 10.06 15.74 -5.32
N MET A 27 9.03 14.97 -5.67
CA MET A 27 7.70 15.08 -5.08
C MET A 27 7.57 14.36 -3.73
N PHE A 28 8.61 13.62 -3.33
CA PHE A 28 8.64 12.81 -2.12
C PHE A 28 9.79 13.27 -1.22
N ASP A 29 9.72 12.88 0.05
CA ASP A 29 10.84 13.10 0.96
C ASP A 29 12.00 12.14 0.67
N GLU A 30 13.01 12.13 1.55
CA GLU A 30 14.24 11.36 1.39
C GLU A 30 14.00 9.85 1.16
N ARG A 31 12.87 9.32 1.64
CA ARG A 31 12.47 7.92 1.51
C ARG A 31 12.16 7.53 0.05
N GLY A 32 11.75 8.50 -0.77
CA GLY A 32 11.37 8.27 -2.16
C GLY A 32 9.96 7.68 -2.33
N PRO A 33 9.48 7.57 -3.58
CA PRO A 33 8.07 7.33 -3.92
C PRO A 33 7.48 6.08 -3.28
N VAL A 34 8.18 4.95 -3.39
CA VAL A 34 7.69 3.64 -2.94
C VAL A 34 7.57 3.60 -1.42
N GLU A 35 8.62 3.96 -0.69
CA GLU A 35 8.60 3.90 0.78
C GLU A 35 7.64 4.94 1.37
N THR A 36 7.51 6.14 0.77
CA THR A 36 6.48 7.10 1.17
C THR A 36 5.08 6.51 1.00
N MET A 37 4.79 5.85 -0.12
CA MET A 37 3.49 5.24 -0.37
C MET A 37 3.22 4.06 0.57
N VAL A 38 4.23 3.24 0.87
CA VAL A 38 4.13 2.15 1.85
C VAL A 38 3.72 2.70 3.21
N CYS A 39 4.41 3.73 3.73
CA CYS A 39 4.04 4.34 5.02
C CYS A 39 2.61 4.92 5.02
N ASN A 40 2.20 5.54 3.90
CA ASN A 40 0.84 6.08 3.77
C ASN A 40 -0.22 4.97 3.78
N LEU A 41 0.04 3.85 3.11
CA LEU A 41 -0.84 2.69 3.09
C LEU A 41 -0.92 2.01 4.46
N GLU A 42 0.18 1.93 5.21
CA GLU A 42 0.19 1.42 6.59
C GLU A 42 -0.69 2.28 7.50
N ALA A 43 -0.58 3.61 7.40
CA ALA A 43 -1.43 4.53 8.15
C ALA A 43 -2.90 4.42 7.73
N ALA A 44 -3.17 4.30 6.43
CA ALA A 44 -4.54 4.15 5.91
C ALA A 44 -5.19 2.84 6.37
N ALA A 45 -4.43 1.73 6.41
CA ALA A 45 -4.96 0.43 6.85
C ALA A 45 -5.56 0.47 8.26
N LEU A 46 -5.05 1.34 9.15
CA LEU A 46 -5.59 1.54 10.50
C LEU A 46 -7.01 2.13 10.51
N ALA A 47 -7.43 2.79 9.44
CA ALA A 47 -8.75 3.39 9.30
C ALA A 47 -9.78 2.47 8.60
N HIS A 48 -9.36 1.31 8.10
CA HIS A 48 -10.20 0.39 7.34
C HIS A 48 -10.64 -0.84 8.16
N PRO A 49 -11.74 -1.52 7.76
CA PRO A 49 -12.13 -2.79 8.35
C PRO A 49 -11.02 -3.85 8.30
N ALA A 50 -10.99 -4.74 9.29
CA ALA A 50 -9.88 -5.68 9.49
C ALA A 50 -9.55 -6.55 8.27
N ASP A 51 -10.56 -7.09 7.57
CA ASP A 51 -10.35 -7.93 6.39
C ASP A 51 -9.77 -7.12 5.21
N TYR A 52 -10.21 -5.87 5.03
CA TYR A 52 -9.66 -4.94 4.03
C TYR A 52 -8.21 -4.54 4.35
N ALA A 53 -7.96 -4.13 5.60
CA ALA A 53 -6.64 -3.78 6.11
C ALA A 53 -5.66 -4.96 5.96
N LYS A 54 -6.11 -6.20 6.22
CA LYS A 54 -5.33 -7.42 5.98
C LYS A 54 -4.93 -7.57 4.51
N GLY A 55 -5.84 -7.26 3.59
CA GLY A 55 -5.55 -7.21 2.15
C GLY A 55 -4.44 -6.23 1.80
N MET A 56 -4.51 -5.00 2.34
CA MET A 56 -3.49 -3.97 2.16
C MET A 56 -2.13 -4.41 2.71
N MET A 57 -2.11 -4.93 3.94
CA MET A 57 -0.88 -5.34 4.63
C MET A 57 -0.14 -6.47 3.92
N LYS A 58 -0.84 -7.36 3.21
CA LYS A 58 -0.19 -8.39 2.39
C LYS A 58 0.67 -7.79 1.27
N VAL A 59 0.14 -6.80 0.54
CA VAL A 59 0.90 -6.11 -0.52
C VAL A 59 2.07 -5.35 0.05
N ILE A 60 1.85 -4.62 1.16
CA ILE A 60 2.90 -3.86 1.85
C ILE A 60 4.06 -4.79 2.26
N SER A 61 3.73 -5.95 2.84
CA SER A 61 4.73 -6.97 3.19
C SER A 61 5.49 -7.44 1.96
N GLU A 62 4.81 -7.79 0.87
CA GLU A 62 5.46 -8.23 -0.38
C GLU A 62 6.44 -7.17 -0.93
N VAL A 63 6.06 -5.89 -0.91
CA VAL A 63 6.94 -4.79 -1.36
C VAL A 63 8.15 -4.64 -0.46
N ARG A 64 7.98 -4.66 0.87
CA ARG A 64 9.10 -4.53 1.83
C ARG A 64 10.12 -5.66 1.71
N HIS A 65 9.73 -6.86 1.26
CA HIS A 65 10.66 -7.98 1.04
C HIS A 65 11.36 -7.93 -0.34
N ALA A 66 10.90 -7.08 -1.27
CA ALA A 66 11.43 -6.98 -2.62
C ALA A 66 12.49 -5.88 -2.80
N VAL A 67 12.66 -5.01 -1.80
CA VAL A 67 13.64 -3.91 -1.74
C VAL A 67 14.82 -4.31 -0.85
#